data_AF-D0WEL0-F1
#
_entry.id   AF-D0WEL0-F1
#
_cell.length_a   1.000
_cell.length_b   1.000
_cell.length_c   1.000
_cell.angle_alpha   90.00
_cell.angle_beta   90.00
_cell.angle_gamma   90.00
#
_symmetry.space_group_name_H-M   'P 1'
#
loop_
_entity.id
_entity.type
_entity.pdbx_description
1 polymer ?
#
loop_
_entity_poly.entity_id
_entity_poly.type
_entity_poly.pdbx_seq_one_letter_code
_entity_poly.pdbx_strand_id
1 'polypeptide(L)'
;MVDATHANENIKTPSNVITIVRILLVPVFVVAILSPWTEWVGFGSADWQSWVAAAIFILISSTDWLDGYLARKRNEVTDFGKFLDPLADKILVMAALLVLIELGSLPSWIVLVIVAREFIVSGVRMVAASKGEVIAASYLGKFKTVFQMVAIVLFVVKGSAPIAGMGSSFALAVNVLAWAVMAVALMLTVVSMVDYLSKARHLIGFRPKDRGADENVATDMRGDGETLPERVIEAAKAAGMRIGTAESCTGGLISAALTSVAGSSEVVWGSVVSYSNDVKTARLGVSPETLETKGAVSEETACQMADGVRAALGVDVAVSVTGIAGPGGAVPGKPVGTVWIGVASVAGTHAALHRFDGDREDVRRAAVDAALGMLLASLTQR
;
A
#
# COMPACT_ATOMS: atom_id res chain seq x y z
N MET A 1 -17.61 23.29 -6.63
CA MET A 1 -18.84 22.64 -6.13
C MET A 1 -18.48 21.19 -5.86
N VAL A 2 -17.95 20.92 -4.67
CA VAL A 2 -17.60 19.56 -4.21
C VAL A 2 -18.75 19.16 -3.29
N ASP A 3 -19.60 18.27 -3.80
CA ASP A 3 -20.69 17.66 -3.04
C ASP A 3 -20.08 16.66 -2.07
N ALA A 4 -19.92 17.06 -0.81
CA ALA A 4 -19.56 16.17 0.28
C ALA A 4 -20.79 16.00 1.17
N THR A 5 -21.63 15.05 0.80
CA THR A 5 -22.56 14.38 1.71
C THR A 5 -21.75 13.65 2.78
N HIS A 6 -21.25 14.39 3.78
CA HIS A 6 -21.05 13.81 5.11
C HIS A 6 -22.44 13.54 5.67
N ALA A 7 -23.05 12.44 5.23
CA ALA A 7 -24.15 11.83 5.94
C ALA A 7 -23.65 11.63 7.38
N ASN A 8 -24.39 12.18 8.33
CA ASN A 8 -24.11 12.07 9.75
C ASN A 8 -24.23 10.59 10.12
N GLU A 9 -23.15 9.81 9.95
CA GLU A 9 -23.13 8.38 10.25
C GLU A 9 -23.55 8.23 11.71
N ASN A 10 -24.66 7.53 11.95
CA ASN A 10 -25.11 7.29 13.31
C ASN A 10 -24.15 6.30 13.97
N ILE A 11 -23.13 6.83 14.65
CA ILE A 11 -22.06 6.06 15.31
C ILE A 11 -22.64 5.09 16.36
N LYS A 12 -23.83 5.37 16.91
CA LYS A 12 -24.53 4.56 17.90
C LYS A 12 -25.30 3.38 17.28
N THR A 13 -24.64 2.59 16.43
CA THR A 13 -25.21 1.33 15.98
C THR A 13 -25.03 0.24 17.06
N PRO A 14 -25.95 -0.74 17.14
CA PRO A 14 -25.79 -1.90 18.02
C PRO A 14 -24.46 -2.65 17.82
N SER A 15 -23.95 -2.71 16.59
CA SER A 15 -22.63 -3.29 16.29
C SER A 15 -21.50 -2.52 16.98
N ASN A 16 -21.45 -1.20 16.81
CA ASN A 16 -20.38 -0.37 17.38
C ASN A 16 -20.41 -0.38 18.92
N VAL A 17 -21.60 -0.46 19.52
CA VAL A 17 -21.73 -0.60 20.99
C VAL A 17 -21.09 -1.89 21.48
N ILE A 18 -21.27 -3.01 20.77
CA ILE A 18 -20.64 -4.30 21.12
C ILE A 18 -19.12 -4.17 21.06
N THR A 19 -18.56 -3.56 20.01
CA THR A 19 -17.11 -3.35 19.87
C THR A 19 -16.55 -2.46 20.99
N ILE A 20 -17.24 -1.37 21.36
CA ILE A 20 -16.83 -0.50 22.48
C ILE A 20 -16.88 -1.26 23.81
N VAL A 21 -17.95 -2.00 24.07
CA VAL A 21 -18.07 -2.83 25.27
C VAL A 21 -16.94 -3.85 25.32
N ARG A 22 -16.56 -4.46 24.20
CA ARG A 22 -15.41 -5.37 24.12
C ARG A 22 -14.13 -4.72 24.65
N ILE A 23 -13.81 -3.52 24.16
CA ILE A 23 -12.60 -2.78 24.58
C ILE A 23 -12.65 -2.49 26.10
N LEU A 24 -13.81 -2.09 26.62
CA LEU A 24 -14.00 -1.82 28.05
C LEU A 24 -13.93 -3.08 28.93
N LEU A 25 -14.18 -4.27 28.37
CA LEU A 25 -14.06 -5.54 29.07
C LEU A 25 -12.63 -6.09 29.10
N VAL A 26 -11.69 -5.56 28.29
CA VAL A 26 -10.29 -6.01 28.31
C VAL A 26 -9.64 -5.85 29.69
N PRO A 27 -9.74 -4.70 30.39
CA PRO A 27 -9.25 -4.57 31.77
C PRO A 27 -9.91 -5.56 32.74
N VAL A 28 -11.18 -5.89 32.54
CA VAL A 28 -11.89 -6.88 33.36
C VAL A 28 -11.25 -8.26 33.21
N PHE A 29 -10.90 -8.66 31.99
CA PHE A 29 -10.13 -9.88 31.75
C PHE A 29 -8.77 -9.85 32.45
N VAL A 30 -8.02 -8.74 32.35
CA VAL A 30 -6.70 -8.59 32.99
C VAL A 30 -6.79 -8.69 34.52
N VAL A 31 -7.80 -8.05 35.13
CA VAL A 31 -8.06 -8.16 36.57
C VAL A 31 -8.48 -9.58 36.94
N ALA A 32 -9.33 -10.22 36.14
CA ALA A 32 -9.81 -11.57 36.41
C ALA A 32 -8.68 -12.62 36.47
N ILE A 33 -7.56 -12.37 35.80
CA ILE A 33 -6.42 -13.30 35.77
C ILE A 33 -5.26 -12.89 36.69
N LEU A 34 -4.94 -11.61 36.83
CA LEU A 34 -3.80 -11.16 37.66
C LEU A 34 -4.18 -10.85 39.12
N SER A 35 -5.42 -10.43 39.38
CA SER A 35 -5.84 -9.98 40.70
C SER A 35 -6.27 -11.14 41.60
N PRO A 36 -6.01 -11.09 42.92
CA PRO A 36 -6.52 -12.06 43.89
C PRO A 36 -8.01 -11.80 44.23
N TRP A 37 -8.85 -11.54 43.24
CA TRP A 37 -10.25 -11.18 43.45
C TRP A 37 -11.07 -12.31 44.09
N THR A 38 -10.65 -13.57 43.93
CA THR A 38 -11.27 -14.75 44.56
C THR A 38 -11.21 -14.64 46.08
N GLU A 39 -10.14 -14.08 46.63
CA GLU A 39 -9.98 -13.81 48.06
C GLU A 39 -10.96 -12.73 48.55
N TRP A 40 -11.15 -11.67 47.77
CA TRP A 40 -12.06 -10.57 48.13
C TRP A 40 -13.53 -10.98 48.17
N VAL A 41 -13.92 -11.90 47.28
CA VAL A 41 -15.31 -12.38 47.16
C VAL A 41 -15.55 -13.62 48.05
N GLY A 42 -14.52 -14.14 48.72
CA GLY A 42 -14.63 -15.32 49.58
C GLY A 42 -14.86 -16.64 48.83
N PHE A 43 -14.54 -16.68 47.53
CA PHE A 43 -14.49 -17.92 46.75
C PHE A 43 -13.19 -18.65 47.11
N GLY A 44 -13.30 -19.63 48.03
CA GLY A 44 -12.19 -20.25 48.74
C GLY A 44 -11.20 -21.11 47.95
N SER A 45 -10.98 -20.90 46.65
CA SER A 45 -9.80 -21.42 45.98
C SER A 45 -9.41 -20.61 44.75
N ALA A 46 -8.11 -20.32 44.63
CA ALA A 46 -7.50 -19.75 43.42
C ALA A 46 -7.63 -20.69 42.20
N ASP A 47 -8.06 -21.93 42.41
CA ASP A 47 -8.13 -23.01 41.43
C ASP A 47 -8.99 -22.69 40.20
N TRP A 48 -10.06 -21.90 40.38
CA TRP A 48 -10.98 -21.53 39.28
C TRP A 48 -10.69 -20.18 38.64
N GLN A 49 -9.72 -19.40 39.15
CA GLN A 49 -9.41 -18.07 38.64
C GLN A 49 -9.06 -18.10 37.15
N SER A 50 -8.17 -19.01 36.75
CA SER A 50 -7.81 -19.23 35.33
C SER A 50 -9.01 -19.60 34.46
N TRP A 51 -9.96 -20.38 34.98
CA TRP A 51 -11.14 -20.82 34.23
C TRP A 51 -12.14 -19.68 34.03
N VAL A 52 -12.33 -18.83 35.05
CA VAL A 52 -13.14 -17.62 34.93
C VAL A 52 -12.50 -16.66 33.93
N ALA A 53 -11.19 -16.44 34.01
CA ALA A 53 -10.47 -15.61 33.05
C ALA A 53 -10.57 -16.15 31.61
N ALA A 54 -10.44 -17.46 31.41
CA ALA A 54 -10.60 -18.10 30.11
C ALA A 54 -12.04 -17.95 29.58
N ALA A 55 -13.06 -18.11 30.42
CA ALA A 55 -14.46 -17.92 30.04
C ALA A 55 -14.74 -16.46 29.64
N ILE A 56 -14.21 -15.48 30.39
CA ILE A 56 -14.30 -14.06 30.05
C ILE A 56 -13.61 -13.80 28.71
N PHE A 57 -12.39 -14.31 28.51
CA PHE A 57 -11.67 -14.14 27.25
C PHE A 57 -12.45 -14.70 26.06
N ILE A 58 -12.99 -15.92 26.17
CA ILE A 58 -13.81 -16.56 25.12
C ILE A 58 -15.06 -15.72 24.82
N LEU A 59 -15.73 -15.24 25.88
CA LEU A 59 -16.92 -14.39 25.72
C LEU A 59 -16.56 -13.12 24.96
N ILE A 60 -15.52 -12.40 25.39
CA ILE A 60 -15.06 -11.16 24.74
C ILE A 60 -14.63 -11.44 23.30
N SER A 61 -13.82 -12.47 23.02
CA SER A 61 -13.34 -12.78 21.67
C SER A 61 -14.46 -13.23 20.72
N SER A 62 -15.47 -13.96 21.23
CA SER A 62 -16.60 -14.39 20.41
C SER A 62 -17.53 -13.25 19.99
N THR A 63 -17.50 -12.11 20.69
CA THR A 63 -18.29 -10.94 20.30
C THR A 63 -17.88 -10.35 18.95
N ASP A 64 -16.68 -10.64 18.43
CA ASP A 64 -16.17 -10.18 17.11
C ASP A 64 -16.87 -10.83 15.91
N TRP A 65 -17.36 -12.05 16.13
CA TRP A 65 -18.20 -12.68 15.14
C TRP A 65 -19.62 -12.09 15.18
N LEU A 66 -20.09 -11.72 16.38
CA LEU A 66 -21.45 -11.25 16.65
C LEU A 66 -21.70 -9.83 16.10
N ASP A 67 -20.81 -8.88 16.35
CA ASP A 67 -20.90 -7.51 15.82
C ASP A 67 -20.82 -7.50 14.28
N GLY A 68 -19.86 -8.21 13.69
CA GLY A 68 -19.74 -8.35 12.25
C GLY A 68 -20.95 -9.02 11.60
N TYR A 69 -21.57 -10.00 12.28
CA TYR A 69 -22.84 -10.60 11.85
C TYR A 69 -24.00 -9.61 11.93
N LEU A 70 -24.14 -8.88 13.03
CA LEU A 70 -25.19 -7.87 13.23
C LEU A 70 -25.10 -6.74 12.21
N ALA A 71 -23.90 -6.20 11.97
CA ALA A 71 -23.66 -5.14 10.99
C ALA A 71 -24.08 -5.58 9.58
N ARG A 72 -23.73 -6.79 9.16
CA ARG A 72 -24.10 -7.34 7.84
C ARG A 72 -25.60 -7.64 7.73
N LYS A 73 -26.21 -8.21 8.77
CA LYS A 73 -27.64 -8.57 8.77
C LYS A 73 -28.55 -7.34 8.79
N ARG A 74 -28.13 -6.27 9.47
CA ARG A 74 -28.90 -5.02 9.59
C ARG A 74 -28.52 -3.97 8.56
N ASN A 75 -27.53 -4.24 7.72
CA ASN A 75 -26.96 -3.29 6.76
C ASN A 75 -26.46 -2.00 7.43
N GLU A 76 -25.88 -2.13 8.63
CA GLU A 76 -25.40 -1.05 9.51
C GLU A 76 -23.86 -0.96 9.49
N VAL A 77 -23.23 -1.17 8.33
CA VAL A 77 -21.77 -1.12 8.20
C VAL A 77 -21.31 0.34 8.16
N THR A 78 -20.68 0.81 9.24
CA THR A 78 -20.16 2.20 9.37
C THR A 78 -18.64 2.23 9.17
N ASP A 79 -18.10 3.36 8.70
CA ASP A 79 -16.65 3.53 8.58
C ASP A 79 -15.95 3.55 9.95
N PHE A 80 -16.62 4.09 10.97
CA PHE A 80 -16.17 4.02 12.35
C PHE A 80 -16.03 2.56 12.84
N GLY A 81 -17.03 1.71 12.58
CA GLY A 81 -16.98 0.29 12.94
C GLY A 81 -15.84 -0.46 12.24
N LYS A 82 -15.67 -0.25 10.92
CA LYS A 82 -14.56 -0.85 10.14
C LYS A 82 -13.17 -0.53 10.72
N PHE A 83 -13.02 0.63 11.35
CA PHE A 83 -11.78 1.01 12.03
C PHE A 83 -11.68 0.42 13.45
N LEU A 84 -12.78 0.44 14.20
CA LEU A 84 -12.78 0.03 15.60
C LEU A 84 -12.63 -1.48 15.79
N ASP A 85 -13.23 -2.30 14.90
CA ASP A 85 -13.22 -3.77 15.06
C ASP A 85 -11.80 -4.36 15.01
N PRO A 86 -10.95 -4.03 14.01
CA PRO A 86 -9.56 -4.52 13.96
C PRO A 86 -8.67 -3.93 15.07
N LEU A 87 -9.05 -2.79 15.65
CA LEU A 87 -8.34 -2.21 16.78
C LEU A 87 -8.66 -2.97 18.07
N ALA A 88 -9.95 -3.25 18.32
CA ALA A 88 -10.42 -3.97 19.48
C ALA A 88 -9.83 -5.39 19.57
N ASP A 89 -9.79 -6.12 18.45
CA ASP A 89 -9.19 -7.46 18.38
C ASP A 89 -7.72 -7.45 18.83
N LYS A 90 -6.92 -6.49 18.31
CA LYS A 90 -5.51 -6.35 18.70
C LYS A 90 -5.34 -6.00 20.17
N ILE A 91 -6.16 -5.08 20.70
CA ILE A 91 -6.06 -4.68 22.12
C ILE A 91 -6.28 -5.89 23.03
N LEU A 92 -7.35 -6.67 22.79
CA LEU A 92 -7.65 -7.88 23.57
C LEU A 92 -6.50 -8.89 23.51
N VAL A 93 -6.04 -9.20 22.30
CA VAL A 93 -4.98 -10.19 22.07
C VAL A 93 -3.65 -9.73 22.67
N MET A 94 -3.27 -8.47 22.51
CA MET A 94 -2.05 -7.92 23.10
C MET A 94 -2.11 -7.93 24.63
N ALA A 95 -3.23 -7.54 25.23
CA ALA A 95 -3.40 -7.58 26.68
C ALA A 95 -3.25 -9.00 27.23
N ALA A 96 -3.85 -10.00 26.56
CA ALA A 96 -3.72 -11.40 26.97
C ALA A 96 -2.29 -11.93 26.85
N LEU A 97 -1.56 -11.59 25.79
CA LEU A 97 -0.16 -12.01 25.67
C LEU A 97 0.75 -11.34 26.70
N LEU A 98 0.52 -10.05 27.02
CA LEU A 98 1.30 -9.33 28.04
C LEU A 98 1.09 -9.95 29.42
N VAL A 99 -0.15 -10.24 29.79
CA VAL A 99 -0.47 -10.97 31.03
C VAL A 99 0.26 -12.31 31.10
N LEU A 100 0.29 -13.07 30.00
CA LEU A 100 0.97 -14.36 29.97
C LEU A 100 2.50 -14.25 30.09
N ILE A 101 3.10 -13.13 29.67
CA ILE A 101 4.51 -12.82 29.98
C ILE A 101 4.67 -12.56 31.47
N GLU A 102 3.80 -11.72 32.05
CA GLU A 102 3.85 -11.35 33.47
C GLU A 102 3.71 -12.57 34.38
N LEU A 103 2.84 -13.51 34.01
CA LEU A 103 2.70 -14.82 34.68
C LEU A 103 3.86 -15.79 34.42
N GLY A 104 4.89 -15.38 33.66
CA GLY A 104 6.03 -16.24 33.28
C GLY A 104 5.66 -17.44 32.41
N SER A 105 4.45 -17.45 31.84
CA SER A 105 3.92 -18.58 31.08
C SER A 105 4.34 -18.58 29.62
N LEU A 106 4.61 -17.39 29.04
CA LEU A 106 5.08 -17.22 27.68
C LEU A 106 6.38 -16.42 27.60
N PRO A 107 7.37 -16.87 26.81
CA PRO A 107 8.55 -16.08 26.50
C PRO A 107 8.21 -14.79 25.73
N SER A 108 8.85 -13.68 26.11
CA SER A 108 8.62 -12.36 25.50
C SER A 108 8.90 -12.31 23.99
N TRP A 109 9.86 -13.10 23.49
CA TRP A 109 10.20 -13.12 22.06
C TRP A 109 9.06 -13.64 21.18
N ILE A 110 8.23 -14.59 21.67
CA ILE A 110 7.06 -15.10 20.93
C ILE A 110 6.05 -13.97 20.76
N VAL A 111 5.77 -13.26 21.86
CA VAL A 111 4.86 -12.12 21.87
C VAL A 111 5.39 -11.00 20.99
N LEU A 112 6.69 -10.72 21.01
CA LEU A 112 7.32 -9.73 20.15
C LEU A 112 7.08 -10.03 18.66
N VAL A 113 7.26 -11.29 18.23
CA VAL A 113 7.00 -11.70 16.83
C VAL A 113 5.54 -11.48 16.46
N ILE A 114 4.62 -11.86 17.34
CA ILE A 114 3.18 -11.69 17.12
C ILE A 114 2.81 -10.21 17.00
N VAL A 115 3.25 -9.39 17.95
CA VAL A 115 2.97 -7.95 18.01
C VAL A 115 3.59 -7.24 16.81
N ALA A 116 4.87 -7.47 16.53
CA ALA A 116 5.57 -6.89 15.38
C ALA A 116 4.82 -7.21 14.07
N ARG A 117 4.39 -8.46 13.88
CA ARG A 117 3.59 -8.85 12.72
C ARG A 117 2.28 -8.06 12.63
N GLU A 118 1.54 -7.88 13.73
CA GLU A 118 0.28 -7.12 13.71
C GLU A 118 0.48 -5.70 13.23
N PHE A 119 1.54 -5.03 13.68
CA PHE A 119 1.89 -3.69 13.21
C PHE A 119 2.33 -3.69 11.75
N ILE A 120 3.22 -4.61 11.34
CA ILE A 120 3.74 -4.66 9.97
C ILE A 120 2.61 -4.91 8.97
N VAL A 121 1.78 -5.93 9.18
CA VAL A 121 0.68 -6.24 8.25
C VAL A 121 -0.33 -5.08 8.19
N SER A 122 -0.59 -4.41 9.31
CA SER A 122 -1.48 -3.25 9.35
C SER A 122 -0.91 -2.05 8.61
N GLY A 123 0.37 -1.75 8.80
CA GLY A 123 1.07 -0.67 8.11
C GLY A 123 1.10 -0.91 6.60
N VAL A 124 1.41 -2.14 6.17
CA VAL A 124 1.43 -2.52 4.75
C VAL A 124 0.06 -2.34 4.09
N ARG A 125 -1.02 -2.80 4.75
CA ARG A 125 -2.39 -2.62 4.26
C ARG A 125 -2.79 -1.14 4.22
N MET A 126 -2.34 -0.34 5.18
CA MET A 126 -2.58 1.10 5.22
C MET A 126 -1.87 1.83 4.08
N VAL A 127 -0.60 1.50 3.82
CA VAL A 127 0.16 2.05 2.69
C VAL A 127 -0.49 1.67 1.36
N ALA A 128 -0.90 0.41 1.19
CA ALA A 128 -1.63 -0.02 0.00
C ALA A 128 -2.93 0.80 -0.20
N ALA A 129 -3.71 0.97 0.86
CA ALA A 129 -4.96 1.73 0.80
C ALA A 129 -4.71 3.21 0.42
N SER A 130 -3.63 3.83 0.92
CA SER A 130 -3.27 5.20 0.56
C SER A 130 -2.93 5.37 -0.93
N LYS A 131 -2.51 4.28 -1.60
CA LYS A 131 -2.23 4.23 -3.04
C LYS A 131 -3.43 3.74 -3.87
N GLY A 132 -4.61 3.61 -3.27
CA GLY A 132 -5.82 3.13 -3.94
C GLY A 132 -5.90 1.62 -4.12
N GLU A 133 -4.97 0.85 -3.54
CA GLU A 133 -4.98 -0.62 -3.61
C GLU A 133 -5.55 -1.23 -2.34
N VAL A 134 -6.50 -2.15 -2.50
CA VAL A 134 -7.12 -2.86 -1.37
C VAL A 134 -6.57 -4.29 -1.31
N ILE A 135 -5.68 -4.56 -0.35
CA ILE A 135 -5.20 -5.92 -0.09
C ILE A 135 -6.25 -6.69 0.71
N ALA A 136 -6.90 -7.65 0.05
CA ALA A 136 -7.91 -8.50 0.65
C ALA A 136 -7.37 -9.34 1.83
N ALA A 137 -8.26 -9.68 2.77
CA ALA A 137 -7.91 -10.49 3.92
C ALA A 137 -7.52 -11.92 3.51
N SER A 138 -6.30 -12.34 3.87
CA SER A 138 -5.81 -13.70 3.59
C SER A 138 -6.46 -14.73 4.51
N TYR A 139 -6.77 -15.92 3.97
CA TYR A 139 -7.24 -17.05 4.78
C TYR A 139 -6.24 -17.44 5.87
N LEU A 140 -4.93 -17.35 5.59
CA LEU A 140 -3.87 -17.62 6.56
C LEU A 140 -3.95 -16.67 7.75
N GLY A 141 -4.30 -15.41 7.51
CA GLY A 141 -4.53 -14.42 8.57
C GLY A 141 -5.70 -14.80 9.48
N LYS A 142 -6.79 -15.33 8.90
CA LYS A 142 -7.96 -15.79 9.67
C LYS A 142 -7.62 -17.02 10.53
N PHE A 143 -6.95 -18.02 9.94
CA PHE A 143 -6.54 -19.21 10.68
C PHE A 143 -5.57 -18.87 11.80
N LYS A 144 -4.61 -17.97 11.54
CA LYS A 144 -3.68 -17.46 12.56
C LYS A 144 -4.43 -16.97 13.80
N THR A 145 -5.42 -16.10 13.61
CA THR A 145 -6.20 -15.53 14.73
C THR A 145 -6.92 -16.62 15.53
N VAL A 146 -7.54 -17.60 14.87
CA VAL A 146 -8.23 -18.71 15.56
C VAL A 146 -7.25 -19.54 16.40
N PHE A 147 -6.12 -19.98 15.81
CA PHE A 147 -5.11 -20.75 16.53
C PHE A 147 -4.51 -19.94 17.68
N GLN A 148 -4.33 -18.63 17.49
CA GLN A 148 -3.82 -17.75 18.54
C GLN A 148 -4.80 -17.59 19.70
N MET A 149 -6.10 -17.41 19.43
CA MET A 149 -7.12 -17.35 20.49
C MET A 149 -7.19 -18.67 21.28
N VAL A 150 -7.16 -19.81 20.59
CA VAL A 150 -7.12 -21.14 21.23
C VAL A 150 -5.84 -21.31 22.06
N ALA A 151 -4.68 -20.88 21.55
CA ALA A 151 -3.43 -20.93 22.29
C ALA A 151 -3.49 -20.09 23.57
N ILE A 152 -4.02 -18.87 23.51
CA ILE A 152 -4.19 -18.00 24.68
C ILE A 152 -5.04 -18.71 25.74
N VAL A 153 -6.21 -19.25 25.35
CA VAL A 153 -7.09 -19.98 26.29
C VAL A 153 -6.36 -21.16 26.93
N LEU A 154 -5.64 -21.97 26.14
CA LEU A 154 -4.87 -23.10 26.64
C LEU A 154 -3.76 -22.66 27.61
N PHE A 155 -3.05 -21.57 27.31
CA PHE A 155 -2.01 -21.04 28.20
C PHE A 155 -2.56 -20.46 29.50
N VAL A 156 -3.76 -19.88 29.47
CA VAL A 156 -4.45 -19.41 30.67
C VAL A 156 -4.81 -20.59 31.59
N VAL A 157 -5.27 -21.72 31.04
CA VAL A 157 -5.77 -22.84 31.86
C VAL A 157 -4.75 -23.94 32.16
N LYS A 158 -3.68 -24.12 31.35
CA LYS A 158 -2.77 -25.27 31.42
C LYS A 158 -2.08 -25.46 32.78
N GLY A 159 -1.89 -24.38 33.52
CA GLY A 159 -1.27 -24.38 34.85
C GLY A 159 -2.26 -24.44 36.00
N SER A 160 -3.56 -24.56 35.72
CA SER A 160 -4.61 -24.51 36.75
C SER A 160 -4.69 -25.80 37.58
N ALA A 161 -5.07 -25.66 38.85
CA ALA A 161 -5.22 -26.78 39.77
C ALA A 161 -6.19 -27.88 39.27
N PRO A 162 -7.33 -27.58 38.61
CA PRO A 162 -8.19 -28.61 38.04
C PRO A 162 -7.48 -29.51 37.02
N ILE A 163 -6.59 -28.95 36.19
CA ILE A 163 -5.82 -29.72 35.21
C ILE A 163 -4.74 -30.56 35.90
N ALA A 164 -4.07 -30.00 36.90
CA ALA A 164 -3.11 -30.75 37.71
C ALA A 164 -3.77 -31.91 38.47
N GLY A 165 -4.98 -31.71 38.99
CA GLY A 165 -5.76 -32.71 39.72
C GLY A 165 -6.25 -33.90 38.88
N MET A 166 -6.29 -33.77 37.56
CA MET A 166 -6.63 -34.86 36.63
C MET A 166 -5.47 -35.84 36.38
N GLY A 167 -4.29 -35.58 36.96
CA GLY A 167 -3.12 -36.45 36.88
C GLY A 167 -2.00 -35.86 36.03
N SER A 168 -0.76 -36.21 36.38
CA SER A 168 0.46 -35.66 35.77
C SER A 168 0.55 -35.91 34.26
N SER A 169 0.15 -37.09 33.78
CA SER A 169 0.12 -37.42 32.35
C SER A 169 -0.86 -36.54 31.58
N PHE A 170 -2.02 -36.24 32.16
CA PHE A 170 -3.02 -35.37 31.53
C PHE A 170 -2.54 -33.92 31.49
N ALA A 171 -2.00 -33.41 32.60
CA ALA A 171 -1.42 -32.07 32.66
C ALA A 171 -0.27 -31.90 31.65
N LEU A 172 0.59 -32.92 31.51
CA LEU A 172 1.64 -32.94 30.49
C LEU A 172 1.04 -32.88 29.08
N ALA A 173 0.02 -33.69 28.78
CA ALA A 173 -0.63 -33.71 27.47
C ALA A 173 -1.26 -32.35 27.12
N VAL A 174 -1.92 -31.70 28.07
CA VAL A 174 -2.47 -30.34 27.89
C VAL A 174 -1.35 -29.33 27.66
N ASN A 175 -0.24 -29.41 28.40
CA ASN A 175 0.89 -28.52 28.21
C ASN A 175 1.55 -28.71 26.83
N VAL A 176 1.73 -29.95 26.37
CA VAL A 176 2.23 -30.27 25.02
C VAL A 176 1.28 -29.73 23.96
N LEU A 177 -0.03 -29.91 24.13
CA LEU A 177 -1.04 -29.39 23.22
C LEU A 177 -1.00 -27.85 23.16
N ALA A 178 -0.92 -27.17 24.30
CA ALA A 178 -0.84 -25.72 24.38
C ALA A 178 0.36 -25.19 23.56
N TRP A 179 1.54 -25.77 23.78
CA TRP A 179 2.74 -25.42 23.03
C TRP A 179 2.67 -25.77 21.55
N ALA A 180 2.08 -26.91 21.18
CA ALA A 180 1.87 -27.29 19.79
C ALA A 180 0.96 -26.28 19.06
N VAL A 181 -0.17 -25.90 19.68
CA VAL A 181 -1.10 -24.90 19.13
C VAL A 181 -0.42 -23.53 19.03
N MET A 182 0.35 -23.12 20.04
CA MET A 182 1.13 -21.87 19.99
C MET A 182 2.18 -21.87 18.88
N ALA A 183 2.88 -22.99 18.68
CA ALA A 183 3.86 -23.14 17.59
C ALA A 183 3.19 -23.01 16.22
N VAL A 184 2.01 -23.63 16.03
CA VAL A 184 1.21 -23.46 14.81
C VAL A 184 0.75 -22.01 14.65
N ALA A 185 0.27 -21.36 15.70
CA ALA A 185 -0.14 -19.96 15.67
C ALA A 185 1.03 -19.03 15.27
N LEU A 186 2.23 -19.28 15.80
CA LEU A 186 3.44 -18.53 15.47
C LEU A 186 3.89 -18.78 14.03
N MET A 187 3.87 -20.03 13.57
CA MET A 187 4.18 -20.37 12.17
C MET A 187 3.20 -19.67 11.22
N LEU A 188 1.89 -19.76 11.47
CA LEU A 188 0.87 -19.05 10.69
C LEU A 188 1.05 -17.53 10.75
N THR A 189 1.54 -16.99 11.86
CA THR A 189 1.84 -15.56 12.02
C THR A 189 2.92 -15.14 11.03
N VAL A 190 4.03 -15.88 10.99
CA VAL A 190 5.15 -15.61 10.09
C VAL A 190 4.76 -15.84 8.64
N VAL A 191 4.15 -16.98 8.31
CA VAL A 191 3.73 -17.30 6.94
C VAL A 191 2.71 -16.27 6.43
N SER A 192 1.75 -15.87 7.28
CA SER A 192 0.81 -14.83 6.91
C SER A 192 1.49 -13.47 6.74
N MET A 193 2.49 -13.12 7.55
CA MET A 193 3.27 -11.90 7.35
C MET A 193 3.95 -11.89 5.99
N VAL A 194 4.61 -12.99 5.61
CA VAL A 194 5.26 -13.16 4.31
C VAL A 194 4.24 -13.07 3.17
N ASP A 195 3.05 -13.67 3.30
CA ASP A 195 1.96 -13.56 2.32
C ASP A 195 1.50 -12.11 2.12
N TYR A 196 1.36 -11.33 3.19
CA TYR A 196 1.01 -9.91 3.07
C TYR A 196 2.13 -9.07 2.46
N LEU A 197 3.38 -9.31 2.88
CA LEU A 197 4.54 -8.62 2.33
C LEU A 197 4.77 -8.96 0.85
N SER A 198 4.52 -10.22 0.44
CA SER A 198 4.67 -10.64 -0.95
C SER A 198 3.58 -10.02 -1.85
N LYS A 199 2.35 -9.89 -1.34
CA LYS A 199 1.26 -9.17 -2.03
C LYS A 199 1.50 -7.66 -2.12
N ALA A 200 2.29 -7.12 -1.21
CA ALA A 200 2.66 -5.71 -1.18
C ALA A 200 4.11 -5.46 -1.64
N ARG A 201 4.77 -6.45 -2.26
CA ARG A 201 6.19 -6.35 -2.63
C ARG A 201 6.46 -5.17 -3.55
N HIS A 202 5.53 -4.89 -4.46
CA HIS A 202 5.59 -3.76 -5.40
C HIS A 202 5.34 -2.42 -4.70
N LEU A 203 4.80 -2.45 -3.48
CA LEU A 203 4.57 -1.26 -2.66
C LEU A 203 5.73 -0.96 -1.72
N ILE A 204 6.49 -1.99 -1.32
CA ILE A 204 7.52 -1.95 -0.26
C ILE A 204 8.95 -1.97 -0.84
N GLY A 205 9.13 -2.25 -2.14
CA GLY A 205 10.44 -2.12 -2.80
C GLY A 205 11.42 -3.28 -2.55
N PHE A 206 10.99 -4.42 -1.98
CA PHE A 206 11.84 -5.61 -1.87
C PHE A 206 11.85 -6.39 -3.19
N ARG A 207 12.79 -6.04 -4.08
CA ARG A 207 13.10 -6.78 -5.31
C ARG A 207 14.21 -7.81 -5.01
N PRO A 208 14.05 -9.12 -5.30
CA PRO A 208 15.15 -10.08 -5.19
C PRO A 208 16.24 -9.75 -6.21
N LYS A 209 17.48 -9.69 -5.72
CA LYS A 209 18.70 -9.46 -6.52
C LYS A 209 19.02 -10.73 -7.33
N ASP A 210 18.50 -10.81 -8.56
CA ASP A 210 19.19 -11.22 -9.80
C ASP A 210 18.21 -11.71 -10.88
N ARG A 211 17.68 -10.76 -11.67
CA ARG A 211 17.92 -10.59 -13.11
C ARG A 211 17.30 -9.25 -13.51
N GLY A 212 18.12 -8.41 -14.13
CA GLY A 212 17.96 -6.97 -14.27
C GLY A 212 16.56 -6.48 -14.67
N ALA A 213 16.00 -5.63 -13.82
CA ALA A 213 15.08 -4.57 -14.18
C ALA A 213 15.03 -3.61 -12.99
N ASP A 214 15.20 -2.33 -13.28
CA ASP A 214 15.36 -1.21 -12.35
C ASP A 214 14.07 -0.91 -11.59
N GLU A 215 14.19 -0.76 -10.26
CA GLU A 215 13.40 0.19 -9.46
C GLU A 215 14.34 0.67 -8.34
N ASN A 216 15.32 1.49 -8.73
CA ASN A 216 15.92 2.45 -7.83
C ASN A 216 15.11 3.75 -7.94
N VAL A 217 14.08 3.90 -7.09
CA VAL A 217 13.66 5.22 -6.65
C VAL A 217 13.55 5.16 -5.13
N ALA A 218 14.34 6.03 -4.49
CA ALA A 218 14.45 6.30 -3.06
C ALA A 218 15.28 5.31 -2.21
N THR A 219 16.59 5.26 -2.46
CA THR A 219 17.63 5.82 -1.55
C THR A 219 19.01 5.47 -2.11
N ASP A 220 19.64 6.39 -2.83
CA ASP A 220 21.10 6.44 -2.89
C ASP A 220 21.54 7.67 -2.08
N MET A 221 21.86 7.40 -0.82
CA MET A 221 22.52 8.36 0.05
C MET A 221 24.03 8.28 -0.23
N ARG A 222 24.48 9.31 -0.94
CA ARG A 222 25.86 9.81 -1.09
C ARG A 222 26.68 9.23 -2.25
N GLY A 223 26.25 9.63 -3.43
CA GLY A 223 27.07 10.18 -4.51
C GLY A 223 26.21 11.15 -5.33
N ASP A 224 26.07 12.40 -4.86
CA ASP A 224 25.59 13.56 -5.64
C ASP A 224 24.06 13.76 -5.80
N GLY A 225 23.20 12.90 -5.24
CA GLY A 225 21.91 13.25 -4.62
C GLY A 225 20.74 13.87 -5.42
N GLU A 226 20.83 14.16 -6.72
CA GLU A 226 19.73 14.76 -7.50
C GLU A 226 19.02 13.78 -8.45
N THR A 227 17.68 13.75 -8.40
CA THR A 227 16.82 13.00 -9.32
C THR A 227 16.78 13.62 -10.72
N LEU A 228 16.41 12.85 -11.75
CA LEU A 228 16.34 13.37 -13.12
C LEU A 228 15.37 14.56 -13.31
N PRO A 229 14.15 14.56 -12.72
CA PRO A 229 13.28 15.74 -12.72
C PRO A 229 13.94 16.96 -12.06
N GLU A 230 14.61 16.79 -10.91
CA GLU A 230 15.33 17.88 -10.23
C GLU A 230 16.40 18.48 -11.14
N ARG A 231 17.21 17.64 -11.78
CA ARG A 231 18.23 18.07 -12.74
C ARG A 231 17.65 18.85 -13.92
N VAL A 232 16.48 18.46 -14.43
CA VAL A 232 15.78 19.19 -15.50
C VAL A 232 15.33 20.57 -15.01
N ILE A 233 14.73 20.64 -13.81
CA ILE A 233 14.26 21.91 -13.24
C ILE A 233 15.45 22.85 -12.98
N GLU A 234 16.52 22.36 -12.37
CA GLU A 234 17.72 23.16 -12.10
C GLU A 234 18.41 23.62 -13.40
N ALA A 235 18.52 22.75 -14.41
CA ALA A 235 19.05 23.14 -15.71
C ALA A 235 18.18 24.22 -16.39
N ALA A 236 16.85 24.08 -16.35
CA ALA A 236 15.94 25.07 -16.91
C ALA A 236 16.05 26.42 -16.17
N LYS A 237 16.14 26.41 -14.83
CA LYS A 237 16.36 27.62 -14.02
C LYS A 237 17.69 28.28 -14.35
N ALA A 238 18.76 27.50 -14.41
CA ALA A 238 20.10 28.00 -14.73
C ALA A 238 20.17 28.60 -16.16
N ALA A 239 19.42 28.04 -17.11
CA ALA A 239 19.32 28.55 -18.46
C ALA A 239 18.30 29.70 -18.62
N GLY A 240 17.48 29.99 -17.60
CA GLY A 240 16.37 30.95 -17.69
C GLY A 240 15.31 30.55 -18.71
N MET A 241 15.15 29.25 -18.98
CA MET A 241 14.27 28.71 -20.01
C MET A 241 12.99 28.14 -19.41
N ARG A 242 11.88 28.41 -20.08
CA ARG A 242 10.57 27.83 -19.78
C ARG A 242 10.37 26.54 -20.54
N ILE A 243 9.76 25.56 -19.88
CA ILE A 243 9.52 24.23 -20.43
C ILE A 243 8.04 23.87 -20.50
N GLY A 244 7.67 23.10 -21.53
CA GLY A 244 6.32 22.58 -21.74
C GLY A 244 6.32 21.14 -22.27
N THR A 245 5.19 20.44 -22.10
CA THR A 245 5.11 19.01 -22.47
C THR A 245 3.86 18.67 -23.28
N ALA A 246 3.99 17.85 -24.32
CA ALA A 246 2.87 17.24 -25.05
C ALA A 246 2.83 15.73 -24.82
N GLU A 247 1.78 15.24 -24.16
CA GLU A 247 1.72 13.84 -23.71
C GLU A 247 0.61 13.06 -24.41
N SER A 248 0.93 11.87 -24.93
CA SER A 248 -0.09 10.91 -25.40
C SER A 248 -0.05 9.65 -24.54
N CYS A 249 0.78 8.65 -24.83
CA CYS A 249 0.75 7.37 -24.10
C CYS A 249 1.16 7.46 -22.62
N THR A 250 1.95 8.48 -22.24
CA THR A 250 2.32 8.78 -20.85
C THR A 250 1.17 9.40 -20.06
N GLY A 251 0.22 10.07 -20.70
CA GLY A 251 -1.04 10.49 -20.07
C GLY A 251 -0.90 11.49 -18.92
N GLY A 252 0.12 12.35 -18.92
CA GLY A 252 0.34 13.34 -17.86
C GLY A 252 1.47 12.99 -16.89
N LEU A 253 2.15 11.86 -17.06
CA LEU A 253 3.22 11.43 -16.16
C LEU A 253 4.47 12.30 -16.25
N ILE A 254 4.79 12.87 -17.42
CA ILE A 254 5.98 13.74 -17.56
C ILE A 254 5.73 15.04 -16.81
N SER A 255 4.57 15.65 -17.03
CA SER A 255 4.18 16.86 -16.30
C SER A 255 4.05 16.60 -14.80
N ALA A 256 3.47 15.47 -14.39
CA ALA A 256 3.44 15.07 -12.98
C ALA A 256 4.84 14.97 -12.36
N ALA A 257 5.80 14.32 -13.05
CA ALA A 257 7.18 14.21 -12.58
C ALA A 257 7.84 15.59 -12.40
N LEU A 258 7.70 16.48 -13.38
CA LEU A 258 8.26 17.83 -13.30
C LEU A 258 7.61 18.67 -12.18
N THR A 259 6.29 18.62 -12.05
CA THR A 259 5.56 19.39 -11.02
C THR A 259 5.73 18.85 -9.60
N SER A 260 6.25 17.63 -9.44
CA SER A 260 6.57 17.07 -8.13
C SER A 260 7.80 17.71 -7.48
N VAL A 261 8.64 18.40 -8.27
CA VAL A 261 9.84 19.11 -7.80
C VAL A 261 9.44 20.48 -7.24
N ALA A 262 9.92 20.80 -6.03
CA ALA A 262 9.69 22.10 -5.40
C ALA A 262 10.26 23.25 -6.26
N GLY A 263 9.50 24.33 -6.43
CA GLY A 263 9.90 25.47 -7.26
C GLY A 263 9.82 25.23 -8.77
N SER A 264 9.27 24.10 -9.22
CA SER A 264 9.04 23.80 -10.63
C SER A 264 8.17 24.85 -11.34
N SER A 265 7.31 25.57 -10.60
CA SER A 265 6.48 26.66 -11.12
C SER A 265 7.25 27.83 -11.73
N GLU A 266 8.54 27.96 -11.44
CA GLU A 266 9.39 28.99 -12.04
C GLU A 266 9.66 28.74 -13.53
N VAL A 267 9.67 27.47 -13.96
CA VAL A 267 10.10 27.07 -15.31
C VAL A 267 9.10 26.21 -16.05
N VAL A 268 8.28 25.40 -15.35
CA VAL A 268 7.24 24.55 -15.96
C VAL A 268 5.99 25.37 -16.22
N TRP A 269 5.68 25.62 -17.50
CA TRP A 269 4.56 26.49 -17.89
C TRP A 269 3.26 25.75 -18.18
N GLY A 270 3.34 24.48 -18.54
CA GLY A 270 2.14 23.68 -18.74
C GLY A 270 2.38 22.41 -19.53
N SER A 271 1.28 21.69 -19.72
CA SER A 271 1.22 20.44 -20.47
C SER A 271 -0.06 20.36 -21.29
N VAL A 272 0.02 19.71 -22.43
CA VAL A 272 -1.15 19.32 -23.24
C VAL A 272 -1.16 17.80 -23.34
N VAL A 273 -2.14 17.17 -22.70
CA VAL A 273 -2.38 15.73 -22.86
C VAL A 273 -3.22 15.50 -24.12
N SER A 274 -2.56 15.30 -25.26
CA SER A 274 -3.18 15.05 -26.57
C SER A 274 -3.36 13.56 -26.85
N TYR A 275 -4.20 12.89 -26.06
CA TYR A 275 -4.40 11.44 -26.16
C TYR A 275 -5.01 11.03 -27.51
N SER A 276 -6.09 11.70 -27.95
CA SER A 276 -6.72 11.45 -29.26
C SER A 276 -6.07 12.25 -30.39
N ASN A 277 -6.28 11.81 -31.63
CA ASN A 277 -5.83 12.53 -32.82
C ASN A 277 -6.49 13.91 -32.93
N ASP A 278 -7.77 14.03 -32.59
CA ASP A 278 -8.48 15.32 -32.61
C ASP A 278 -7.82 16.36 -31.71
N VAL A 279 -7.33 15.96 -30.53
CA VAL A 279 -6.61 16.88 -29.63
C VAL A 279 -5.23 17.23 -30.20
N LYS A 280 -4.53 16.28 -30.82
CA LYS A 280 -3.25 16.55 -31.50
C LYS A 280 -3.43 17.62 -32.59
N THR A 281 -4.46 17.50 -33.41
CA THR A 281 -4.77 18.48 -34.46
C THR A 281 -5.23 19.81 -33.86
N ALA A 282 -6.26 19.79 -33.00
CA ALA A 282 -6.93 21.01 -32.54
C ALA A 282 -6.11 21.84 -31.54
N ARG A 283 -5.22 21.21 -30.76
CA ARG A 283 -4.44 21.89 -29.71
C ARG A 283 -2.97 22.02 -30.03
N LEU A 284 -2.41 21.10 -30.81
CA LEU A 284 -0.99 21.09 -31.14
C LEU A 284 -0.70 21.34 -32.62
N GLY A 285 -1.73 21.52 -33.46
CA GLY A 285 -1.53 21.81 -34.88
C GLY A 285 -0.89 20.66 -35.66
N VAL A 286 -0.96 19.43 -35.16
CA VAL A 286 -0.50 18.25 -35.89
C VAL A 286 -1.34 18.11 -37.17
N SER A 287 -0.67 17.99 -38.32
CA SER A 287 -1.36 17.93 -39.61
C SER A 287 -2.18 16.65 -39.74
N PRO A 288 -3.46 16.74 -40.18
CA PRO A 288 -4.27 15.57 -40.51
C PRO A 288 -3.57 14.64 -41.51
N GLU A 289 -2.88 15.20 -42.51
CA GLU A 289 -2.13 14.43 -43.51
C GLU A 289 -1.00 13.60 -42.88
N THR A 290 -0.33 14.14 -41.86
CA THR A 290 0.72 13.40 -41.13
C THR A 290 0.11 12.23 -40.35
N LEU A 291 -1.03 12.46 -39.69
CA LEU A 291 -1.73 11.42 -38.95
C LEU A 291 -2.27 10.31 -39.87
N GLU A 292 -2.71 10.65 -41.07
CA GLU A 292 -3.19 9.69 -42.08
C GLU A 292 -2.04 8.89 -42.70
N THR A 293 -0.95 9.55 -43.10
CA THR A 293 0.13 8.92 -43.89
C THR A 293 1.21 8.26 -43.03
N LYS A 294 1.53 8.85 -41.87
CA LYS A 294 2.61 8.37 -40.98
C LYS A 294 2.07 7.69 -39.71
N GLY A 295 0.85 8.04 -39.32
CA GLY A 295 0.19 7.57 -38.10
C GLY A 295 0.64 8.34 -36.86
N ALA A 296 -0.17 8.29 -35.81
CA ALA A 296 0.07 9.02 -34.57
C ALA A 296 1.39 8.65 -33.86
N VAL A 297 1.93 7.46 -34.12
CA VAL A 297 3.21 6.98 -33.57
C VAL A 297 4.27 7.05 -34.66
N SER A 298 4.78 8.25 -34.93
CA SER A 298 5.81 8.52 -35.93
C SER A 298 6.71 9.67 -35.49
N GLU A 299 7.86 9.79 -36.15
CA GLU A 299 8.79 10.91 -35.97
C GLU A 299 8.11 12.25 -36.23
N GLU A 300 7.39 12.35 -37.36
CA GLU A 300 6.75 13.58 -37.80
C GLU A 300 5.65 14.03 -36.83
N THR A 301 4.87 13.07 -36.31
CA THR A 301 3.85 13.39 -35.29
C THR A 301 4.51 13.86 -34.00
N ALA A 302 5.60 13.23 -33.55
CA ALA A 302 6.30 13.66 -32.35
C ALA A 302 6.90 15.07 -32.51
N CYS A 303 7.57 15.35 -33.64
CA CYS A 303 8.08 16.69 -33.94
C CYS A 303 6.97 17.75 -33.96
N GLN A 304 5.87 17.50 -34.69
CA GLN A 304 4.75 18.44 -34.75
C GLN A 304 4.07 18.64 -33.38
N MET A 305 3.97 17.60 -32.55
CA MET A 305 3.48 17.73 -31.18
C MET A 305 4.41 18.62 -30.33
N ALA A 306 5.73 18.47 -30.47
CA ALA A 306 6.71 19.26 -29.72
C ALA A 306 6.70 20.74 -30.15
N ASP A 307 6.69 21.00 -31.46
CA ASP A 307 6.55 22.35 -32.01
C ASP A 307 5.21 22.99 -31.60
N GLY A 308 4.13 22.21 -31.69
CA GLY A 308 2.78 22.62 -31.35
C GLY A 308 2.65 23.07 -29.90
N VAL A 309 3.18 22.29 -28.95
CA VAL A 309 3.08 22.66 -27.53
C VAL A 309 4.03 23.80 -27.17
N ARG A 310 5.20 23.86 -27.82
CA ARG A 310 6.14 24.98 -27.66
C ARG A 310 5.47 26.30 -28.05
N ALA A 311 4.80 26.31 -29.20
CA ALA A 311 4.05 27.47 -29.70
C ALA A 311 2.82 27.78 -28.83
N ALA A 312 2.02 26.76 -28.48
CA ALA A 312 0.78 26.95 -27.73
C ALA A 312 1.00 27.49 -26.30
N LEU A 313 2.08 27.07 -25.64
CA LEU A 313 2.43 27.53 -24.30
C LEU A 313 3.39 28.73 -24.30
N GLY A 314 3.96 29.09 -25.46
CA GLY A 314 4.95 30.15 -25.57
C GLY A 314 6.23 29.88 -24.76
N VAL A 315 6.66 28.62 -24.72
CA VAL A 315 7.84 28.15 -23.95
C VAL A 315 9.09 28.08 -24.82
N ASP A 316 10.25 27.99 -24.18
CA ASP A 316 11.54 28.04 -24.86
C ASP A 316 11.94 26.65 -25.39
N VAL A 317 11.70 25.61 -24.58
CA VAL A 317 11.93 24.20 -24.92
C VAL A 317 10.68 23.38 -24.61
N ALA A 318 10.34 22.42 -25.47
CA ALA A 318 9.25 21.49 -25.19
C ALA A 318 9.57 20.06 -25.61
N VAL A 319 9.01 19.10 -24.88
CA VAL A 319 9.11 17.67 -25.16
C VAL A 319 7.73 17.09 -25.49
N SER A 320 7.68 16.15 -26.43
CA SER A 320 6.47 15.43 -26.80
C SER A 320 6.68 13.93 -26.72
N VAL A 321 5.62 13.18 -26.40
CA VAL A 321 5.65 11.71 -26.40
C VAL A 321 4.40 11.12 -27.04
N THR A 322 4.62 10.22 -28.01
CA THR A 322 3.58 9.43 -28.65
C THR A 322 4.04 7.98 -28.87
N GLY A 323 3.21 7.00 -28.55
CA GLY A 323 3.65 5.60 -28.56
C GLY A 323 2.57 4.58 -28.25
N ILE A 324 2.95 3.31 -28.34
CA ILE A 324 2.08 2.14 -28.10
C ILE A 324 2.48 1.50 -26.78
N ALA A 325 1.84 1.89 -25.68
CA ALA A 325 2.16 1.33 -24.35
C ALA A 325 1.64 -0.10 -24.15
N GLY A 326 0.62 -0.55 -24.91
CA GLY A 326 0.06 -1.89 -24.76
C GLY A 326 -1.14 -1.97 -23.77
N PRO A 327 -1.67 -3.19 -23.52
CA PRO A 327 -1.23 -4.47 -24.11
C PRO A 327 -1.66 -4.66 -25.58
N GLY A 328 -2.58 -3.84 -26.08
CA GLY A 328 -2.99 -3.82 -27.50
C GLY A 328 -2.43 -2.63 -28.28
N GLY A 329 -2.85 -2.49 -29.55
CA GLY A 329 -2.53 -1.34 -30.38
C GLY A 329 -1.26 -1.47 -31.24
N ALA A 330 -0.62 -2.65 -31.22
CA ALA A 330 0.45 -2.95 -32.18
C ALA A 330 -0.09 -2.91 -33.62
N VAL A 331 0.70 -2.35 -34.53
CA VAL A 331 0.43 -2.35 -35.97
C VAL A 331 1.65 -2.91 -36.72
N PRO A 332 1.51 -3.34 -37.98
CA PRO A 332 2.66 -3.82 -38.76
C PRO A 332 3.83 -2.83 -38.71
N GLY A 333 5.00 -3.30 -38.27
CA GLY A 333 6.22 -2.50 -38.13
C GLY A 333 6.35 -1.68 -36.82
N LYS A 334 5.30 -1.58 -36.00
CA LYS A 334 5.31 -0.83 -34.72
C LYS A 334 4.73 -1.71 -33.60
N PRO A 335 5.54 -2.59 -32.97
CA PRO A 335 5.08 -3.42 -31.85
C PRO A 335 4.74 -2.58 -30.61
N VAL A 336 4.06 -3.19 -29.64
CA VAL A 336 3.96 -2.63 -28.27
C VAL A 336 5.37 -2.30 -27.77
N GLY A 337 5.49 -1.17 -27.06
CA GLY A 337 6.78 -0.63 -26.63
C GLY A 337 7.40 0.39 -27.59
N THR A 338 6.82 0.57 -28.79
CA THR A 338 7.27 1.57 -29.77
C THR A 338 6.84 2.97 -29.34
N VAL A 339 7.80 3.85 -29.04
CA VAL A 339 7.56 5.23 -28.58
C VAL A 339 8.46 6.20 -29.33
N TRP A 340 7.87 7.28 -29.85
CA TRP A 340 8.59 8.42 -30.38
C TRP A 340 8.56 9.57 -29.37
N ILE A 341 9.72 10.17 -29.15
CA ILE A 341 9.91 11.29 -28.24
C ILE A 341 10.49 12.46 -29.04
N GLY A 342 9.77 13.58 -29.12
CA GLY A 342 10.20 14.78 -29.83
C GLY A 342 10.66 15.87 -28.87
N VAL A 343 11.67 16.64 -29.25
CA VAL A 343 12.06 17.86 -28.53
C VAL A 343 12.15 19.03 -29.50
N ALA A 344 11.48 20.13 -29.17
CA ALA A 344 11.49 21.38 -29.90
C ALA A 344 12.18 22.46 -29.05
N SER A 345 13.10 23.20 -29.66
CA SER A 345 13.81 24.31 -29.03
C SER A 345 14.07 25.43 -30.04
N VAL A 346 14.73 26.51 -29.62
CA VAL A 346 15.22 27.55 -30.53
C VAL A 346 16.26 27.04 -31.54
N ALA A 347 16.96 25.95 -31.23
CA ALA A 347 17.96 25.34 -32.12
C ALA A 347 17.33 24.45 -33.21
N GLY A 348 16.03 24.17 -33.11
CA GLY A 348 15.30 23.29 -34.01
C GLY A 348 14.57 22.17 -33.27
N THR A 349 13.97 21.29 -34.06
CA THR A 349 13.10 20.21 -33.58
C THR A 349 13.58 18.88 -34.14
N HIS A 350 13.65 17.87 -33.27
CA HIS A 350 14.06 16.52 -33.62
C HIS A 350 13.30 15.51 -32.77
N ALA A 351 13.29 14.24 -33.18
CA ALA A 351 12.70 13.17 -32.39
C ALA A 351 13.55 11.90 -32.43
N ALA A 352 13.41 11.07 -31.39
CA ALA A 352 14.09 9.78 -31.27
C ALA A 352 13.07 8.64 -31.14
N LEU A 353 13.37 7.53 -31.82
CA LEU A 353 12.62 6.29 -31.70
C LEU A 353 13.18 5.46 -30.55
N HIS A 354 12.29 5.05 -29.65
CA HIS A 354 12.59 4.12 -28.57
C HIS A 354 11.74 2.85 -28.70
N ARG A 355 12.34 1.75 -28.25
CA ARG A 355 11.66 0.47 -28.06
C ARG A 355 11.87 0.04 -26.63
N PHE A 356 10.79 0.04 -25.87
CA PHE A 356 10.79 -0.34 -24.46
C PHE A 356 10.14 -1.71 -24.28
N ASP A 357 10.75 -2.54 -23.45
CA ASP A 357 10.20 -3.83 -23.03
C ASP A 357 9.35 -3.66 -21.78
N GLY A 358 8.49 -4.65 -21.51
CA GLY A 358 7.67 -4.72 -20.30
C GLY A 358 6.17 -4.55 -20.56
N ASP A 359 5.43 -4.38 -19.48
CA ASP A 359 3.99 -4.12 -19.54
C ASP A 359 3.67 -2.64 -19.81
N ARG A 360 2.38 -2.29 -19.77
CA ARG A 360 1.92 -0.93 -20.08
C ARG A 360 2.56 0.12 -19.19
N GLU A 361 2.73 -0.16 -17.91
CA GLU A 361 3.28 0.80 -16.97
C GLU A 361 4.80 0.89 -17.09
N ASP A 362 5.48 -0.24 -17.36
CA ASP A 362 6.91 -0.25 -17.65
C ASP A 362 7.25 0.64 -18.86
N VAL A 363 6.52 0.49 -19.96
CA VAL A 363 6.72 1.30 -21.18
C VAL A 363 6.46 2.78 -20.92
N ARG A 364 5.42 3.11 -20.14
CA ARG A 364 5.08 4.51 -19.80
C ARG A 364 6.17 5.15 -18.94
N ARG A 365 6.70 4.45 -17.95
CA ARG A 365 7.77 4.96 -17.09
C ARG A 365 9.07 5.16 -17.87
N ALA A 366 9.48 4.17 -18.65
CA ALA A 366 10.68 4.28 -19.48
C ALA A 366 10.59 5.44 -20.49
N ALA A 367 9.39 5.69 -21.04
CA ALA A 367 9.14 6.85 -21.90
C ALA A 367 9.26 8.19 -21.16
N VAL A 368 8.85 8.26 -19.88
CA VAL A 368 9.02 9.48 -19.05
C VAL A 368 10.50 9.75 -18.83
N ASP A 369 11.28 8.75 -18.41
CA ASP A 369 12.71 8.92 -18.13
C ASP A 369 13.48 9.33 -19.39
N ALA A 370 13.18 8.70 -20.53
CA ALA A 370 13.78 9.07 -21.81
C ALA A 370 13.41 10.49 -22.25
N ALA A 371 12.15 10.91 -22.05
CA ALA A 371 11.71 12.26 -22.36
C ALA A 371 12.39 13.32 -21.49
N LEU A 372 12.52 13.07 -20.18
CA LEU A 372 13.25 13.95 -19.27
C LEU A 372 14.74 14.02 -19.61
N GLY A 373 15.34 12.90 -20.00
CA GLY A 373 16.74 12.84 -20.45
C GLY A 373 16.98 13.67 -21.71
N MET A 374 16.11 13.56 -22.72
CA MET A 374 16.19 14.38 -23.93
C MET A 374 15.95 15.86 -23.64
N LEU A 375 14.99 16.18 -22.77
CA LEU A 375 14.72 17.55 -22.35
C LEU A 375 15.94 18.17 -21.64
N LEU A 376 16.57 17.43 -20.71
CA LEU A 376 17.79 17.85 -20.02
C LEU A 376 18.95 18.12 -20.99
N ALA A 377 19.13 17.25 -21.98
CA ALA A 377 20.16 17.43 -23.00
C ALA A 377 19.95 18.72 -23.79
N SER A 378 18.72 19.05 -24.17
CA SER A 378 18.41 20.31 -24.87
C SER A 378 18.55 21.56 -24.01
N LEU A 379 18.43 21.46 -22.68
CA LEU A 379 18.64 22.58 -21.76
C LEU A 379 20.12 22.84 -21.47
N THR A 380 20.99 21.84 -21.68
CA THR A 380 22.43 21.91 -21.35
C THR A 380 23.33 22.13 -22.56
N GLN A 381 22.82 21.92 -23.78
CA GLN A 381 23.53 22.25 -25.01
C GLN A 381 23.53 23.78 -25.21
N ARG A 382 24.74 24.37 -25.24
CA ARG A 382 24.98 25.79 -25.48
C ARG A 382 25.07 26.12 -26.96
#